data_AF-A0A9E0NJ08-F1
#
_entry.id   AF-A0A9E0NJ08-F1
#
_cell.length_a   1.000
_cell.length_b   1.000
_cell.length_c   1.000
_cell.angle_alpha   90.00
_cell.angle_beta   90.00
_cell.angle_gamma   90.00
#
_symmetry.space_group_name_H-M   'P 1'
#
loop_
_entity.id
_entity.type
_entity.pdbx_description
1 polymer ?
#
loop_
_entity_poly.entity_id
_entity_poly.type
_entity_poly.pdbx_seq_one_letter_code
_entity_poly.pdbx_strand_id
1 'polypeptide(L)'
;MTAILYPVAANVEAALQAPLARTAREREAQAAAGQAVVFVTEPLGPPYASREAALDAHAGRVEDERPGRSVSPAAEDRYCRLAEIIDGRPPPPVAPAMADGRRWPAPKPAPRTVWRLQVSYWRLASAAKAAEGPQARDARRKAREPLDYQALRDLARTPMRPVKPQQPLDIGLFETRPPEAPHIIMPDE
;
A
#
# COMPACT_ATOMS: atom_id res chain seq x y z
N MET A 1 19.02 -3.22 28.44
CA MET A 1 17.90 -2.82 27.56
C MET A 1 17.76 -3.88 26.48
N THR A 2 16.68 -4.65 26.52
CA THR A 2 16.34 -5.64 25.47
C THR A 2 15.76 -4.91 24.27
N ALA A 3 16.24 -5.25 23.07
CA ALA A 3 15.79 -4.64 21.81
C ALA A 3 14.51 -5.31 21.30
N ILE A 4 13.71 -4.59 20.52
CA ILE A 4 12.54 -5.16 19.83
C ILE A 4 13.04 -6.11 18.74
N LEU A 5 12.49 -7.32 18.69
CA LEU A 5 12.80 -8.32 17.66
C LEU A 5 11.73 -8.29 16.58
N TYR A 6 12.03 -7.61 15.49
CA TYR A 6 11.12 -7.44 14.37
C TYR A 6 11.04 -8.71 13.53
N PRO A 7 9.83 -9.17 13.16
CA PRO A 7 9.68 -10.33 12.29
C PRO A 7 10.31 -10.12 10.91
N VAL A 8 10.81 -11.17 10.30
CA VAL A 8 11.28 -11.20 8.90
C VAL A 8 10.26 -11.99 8.08
N ALA A 9 9.60 -11.35 7.11
CA ALA A 9 8.49 -11.95 6.38
C ALA A 9 8.28 -11.36 4.99
N ALA A 10 7.51 -12.05 4.14
CA ALA A 10 7.16 -11.57 2.81
C ALA A 10 6.05 -10.49 2.84
N ASN A 11 5.11 -10.60 3.78
CA ASN A 11 3.98 -9.69 3.96
C ASN A 11 3.58 -9.58 5.43
N VAL A 12 2.65 -8.69 5.72
CA VAL A 12 2.21 -8.37 7.07
C VAL A 12 1.47 -9.53 7.76
N GLU A 13 0.73 -10.35 7.02
CA GLU A 13 0.05 -11.54 7.55
C GLU A 13 1.07 -12.59 8.03
N ALA A 14 2.08 -12.88 7.20
CA ALA A 14 3.15 -13.82 7.53
C ALA A 14 4.01 -13.31 8.70
N ALA A 15 4.24 -11.99 8.79
CA ALA A 15 4.94 -11.38 9.93
C ALA A 15 4.27 -11.70 11.27
N LEU A 16 2.93 -11.84 11.28
CA LEU A 16 2.15 -12.07 12.49
C LEU A 16 1.91 -13.55 12.81
N GLN A 17 1.85 -14.41 11.79
CA GLN A 17 1.50 -15.82 11.94
C GLN A 17 2.71 -16.77 11.91
N ALA A 18 3.62 -16.58 10.95
CA ALA A 18 4.71 -17.51 10.68
C ALA A 18 5.92 -16.78 10.05
N PRO A 19 6.62 -15.93 10.82
CA PRO A 19 7.80 -15.24 10.33
C PRO A 19 8.97 -16.20 10.15
N LEU A 20 9.84 -15.89 9.19
CA LEU A 20 11.05 -16.68 8.92
C LEU A 20 12.05 -16.61 10.08
N ALA A 21 12.17 -15.42 10.67
CA ALA A 21 13.02 -15.14 11.82
C ALA A 21 12.51 -13.89 12.54
N ARG A 22 13.12 -13.58 13.70
CA ARG A 22 12.91 -12.32 14.40
C ARG A 22 14.27 -11.72 14.75
N THR A 23 14.50 -10.48 14.36
CA THR A 23 15.81 -9.85 14.48
C THR A 23 15.68 -8.38 14.82
N ALA A 24 16.67 -7.84 15.55
CA ALA A 24 16.70 -6.42 15.88
C ALA A 24 17.34 -5.60 14.75
N ARG A 25 18.28 -6.20 14.01
CA ARG A 25 19.14 -5.49 13.05
C ARG A 25 18.89 -5.95 11.62
N GLU A 26 19.04 -5.03 10.68
CA GLU A 26 18.91 -5.30 9.24
C GLU A 26 19.87 -6.40 8.78
N ARG A 27 21.13 -6.36 9.22
CA ARG A 27 22.14 -7.36 8.82
C ARG A 27 21.74 -8.79 9.21
N GLU A 28 21.15 -8.95 10.40
CA GLU A 28 20.63 -10.25 10.87
C GLU A 28 19.40 -10.66 10.06
N ALA A 29 18.52 -9.71 9.75
CA ALA A 29 17.35 -9.95 8.91
C ALA A 29 17.75 -10.41 7.49
N GLN A 30 18.75 -9.76 6.89
CA GLN A 30 19.29 -10.15 5.58
C GLN A 30 19.92 -11.55 5.63
N ALA A 31 20.67 -11.85 6.69
CA ALA A 31 21.28 -13.17 6.87
C ALA A 31 20.22 -14.28 7.01
N ALA A 32 19.15 -14.03 7.77
CA ALA A 32 18.03 -14.96 7.91
C ALA A 32 17.19 -15.10 6.62
N ALA A 33 17.02 -14.01 5.87
CA ALA A 33 16.25 -13.99 4.63
C ALA A 33 17.01 -14.55 3.41
N GLY A 34 18.34 -14.57 3.45
CA GLY A 34 19.19 -14.89 2.29
C GLY A 34 19.12 -13.86 1.16
N GLN A 35 18.54 -12.68 1.41
CA GLN A 35 18.34 -11.61 0.43
C GLN A 35 18.19 -10.26 1.12
N ALA A 36 18.14 -9.18 0.32
CA ALA A 36 17.87 -7.84 0.83
C ALA A 36 16.48 -7.76 1.49
N VAL A 37 16.38 -6.95 2.53
CA VAL A 37 15.12 -6.67 3.25
C VAL A 37 14.91 -5.17 3.36
N VAL A 38 13.67 -4.76 3.63
CA VAL A 38 13.28 -3.37 3.87
C VAL A 38 12.45 -3.30 5.14
N PHE A 39 12.75 -2.35 6.02
CA PHE A 39 11.92 -2.11 7.20
C PHE A 39 10.63 -1.40 6.81
N VAL A 40 9.48 -1.96 7.18
CA VAL A 40 8.17 -1.39 6.87
C VAL A 40 7.23 -1.47 8.07
N THR A 41 6.26 -0.56 8.13
CA THR A 41 5.13 -0.61 9.05
C THR A 41 3.85 -0.65 8.23
N GLU A 42 3.11 -1.74 8.31
CA GLU A 42 1.89 -1.94 7.51
C GLU A 42 0.67 -2.19 8.40
N PRO A 43 -0.52 -1.67 8.02
CA PRO A 43 -1.75 -1.95 8.74
C PRO A 43 -2.27 -3.35 8.41
N LEU A 44 -2.69 -4.09 9.44
CA LEU A 44 -3.27 -5.44 9.35
C LEU A 44 -4.69 -5.46 9.93
N GLY A 45 -5.53 -6.31 9.35
CA GLY A 45 -6.85 -6.63 9.90
C GLY A 45 -7.92 -5.56 9.62
N PRO A 46 -9.14 -5.79 10.14
CA PRO A 46 -10.27 -4.90 9.92
C PRO A 46 -10.09 -3.54 10.62
N PRO A 47 -10.73 -2.47 10.11
CA PRO A 47 -10.84 -1.22 10.84
C PRO A 47 -11.82 -1.35 12.02
N TYR A 48 -11.44 -0.82 13.18
CA TYR A 48 -12.29 -0.75 14.36
C TYR A 48 -12.78 0.69 14.59
N ALA A 49 -14.03 0.83 15.04
CA ALA A 49 -14.61 2.14 15.31
C ALA A 49 -14.06 2.79 16.60
N SER A 50 -13.57 1.99 17.55
CA SER A 50 -13.02 2.48 18.82
C SER A 50 -11.69 1.80 19.15
N ARG A 51 -10.91 2.48 20.00
CA ARG A 51 -9.62 1.96 20.50
C ARG A 51 -9.83 0.70 21.33
N GLU A 52 -10.87 0.69 22.16
CA GLU A 52 -11.19 -0.42 23.07
C GLU A 52 -11.52 -1.70 22.29
N ALA A 53 -12.32 -1.60 21.23
CA ALA A 53 -12.63 -2.74 20.38
C ALA A 53 -11.38 -3.30 19.69
N ALA A 54 -10.47 -2.43 19.26
CA ALA A 54 -9.19 -2.84 18.69
C ALA A 54 -8.26 -3.48 19.72
N LEU A 55 -8.23 -2.97 20.96
CA LEU A 55 -7.46 -3.54 22.07
C LEU A 55 -7.98 -4.93 22.44
N ASP A 56 -9.30 -5.11 22.53
CA ASP A 56 -9.91 -6.40 22.86
C ASP A 56 -9.65 -7.44 21.76
N ALA A 57 -9.70 -7.05 20.49
CA ALA A 57 -9.41 -7.94 19.35
C ALA A 57 -7.93 -8.35 19.26
N HIS A 58 -7.02 -7.56 19.82
CA HIS A 58 -5.57 -7.79 19.78
C HIS A 58 -4.94 -7.95 21.16
N ALA A 59 -5.72 -8.42 22.14
CA ALA A 59 -5.29 -8.62 23.52
C ALA A 59 -3.99 -9.45 23.60
N GLY A 60 -3.06 -9.02 24.44
CA GLY A 60 -1.75 -9.67 24.62
C GLY A 60 -0.68 -9.30 23.59
N ARG A 61 -1.05 -8.65 22.47
CA ARG A 61 -0.10 -8.29 21.40
C ARG A 61 0.28 -6.82 21.37
N VAL A 62 -0.55 -5.97 21.97
CA VAL A 62 -0.35 -4.52 22.02
C VAL A 62 -0.36 -4.06 23.46
N GLU A 63 0.27 -2.92 23.73
CA GLU A 63 0.22 -2.30 25.05
C GLU A 63 -1.21 -1.87 25.38
N ASP A 64 -1.72 -2.38 26.49
CA ASP A 64 -3.02 -2.03 27.07
C ASP A 64 -2.79 -1.48 28.47
N GLU A 65 -3.20 -0.24 28.71
CA GLU A 65 -3.05 0.46 29.99
C GLU A 65 -4.41 0.64 30.68
N ARG A 66 -5.47 -0.01 30.21
CA ARG A 66 -6.81 0.11 30.80
C ARG A 66 -6.79 -0.37 32.26
N PRO A 67 -7.48 0.34 33.18
CA PRO A 67 -7.62 -0.10 34.57
C PRO A 67 -8.17 -1.54 34.65
N GLY A 68 -7.48 -2.42 35.38
CA GLY A 68 -7.86 -3.83 35.55
C GLY A 68 -7.48 -4.76 34.38
N ARG A 69 -6.89 -4.25 33.30
CA ARG A 69 -6.36 -5.04 32.17
C ARG A 69 -5.05 -4.46 31.64
N SER A 70 -4.11 -4.17 32.55
CA SER A 70 -2.78 -3.71 32.14
C SER A 70 -1.97 -4.86 31.56
N VAL A 71 -1.64 -4.77 30.27
CA VAL A 71 -0.82 -5.74 29.55
C VAL A 71 0.26 -4.99 28.81
N SER A 72 1.51 -5.27 29.15
CA SER A 72 2.67 -4.79 28.41
C SER A 72 3.40 -5.99 27.83
N PRO A 73 3.46 -6.14 26.49
CA PRO A 73 4.26 -7.17 25.86
C PRO A 73 5.72 -7.07 26.30
N ALA A 74 6.42 -8.21 26.30
CA ALA A 74 7.87 -8.23 26.50
C ALA A 74 8.54 -7.30 25.48
N ALA A 75 9.66 -6.67 25.84
CA ALA A 75 10.32 -5.68 24.99
C ALA A 75 10.59 -6.21 23.56
N GLU A 76 10.90 -7.50 23.44
CA GLU A 76 11.16 -8.19 22.18
C GLU A 76 9.90 -8.26 21.28
N ASP A 77 8.71 -8.30 21.87
CA ASP A 77 7.40 -8.47 21.23
C ASP A 77 6.68 -7.16 20.87
N ARG A 78 7.29 -6.00 21.13
CA ARG A 78 6.69 -4.68 20.86
C ARG A 78 6.82 -4.24 19.40
N TYR A 79 6.61 -5.15 18.46
CA TYR A 79 6.57 -4.87 17.02
C TYR A 79 5.15 -4.57 16.50
N CYS A 80 4.13 -4.76 17.35
CA CYS A 80 2.73 -4.44 17.07
C CYS A 80 2.30 -3.18 17.84
N ARG A 81 1.52 -2.31 17.20
CA ARG A 81 0.88 -1.16 17.87
C ARG A 81 -0.48 -0.87 17.27
N LEU A 82 -1.39 -0.28 18.05
CA LEU A 82 -2.62 0.27 17.51
C LEU A 82 -2.38 1.71 17.05
N ALA A 83 -2.90 2.05 15.88
CA ALA A 83 -2.86 3.40 15.36
C ALA A 83 -4.26 3.83 14.88
N GLU A 84 -4.61 5.06 15.20
CA GLU A 84 -5.73 5.76 14.59
C GLU A 84 -5.31 6.24 13.19
N ILE A 85 -6.05 5.83 12.17
CA ILE A 85 -5.79 6.19 10.77
C ILE A 85 -7.00 6.85 10.15
N ILE A 86 -6.77 7.71 9.16
CA ILE A 86 -7.84 8.29 8.36
C ILE A 86 -8.52 7.19 7.55
N ASP A 87 -9.83 7.14 7.63
CA ASP A 87 -10.63 6.25 6.82
C ASP A 87 -10.91 6.88 5.45
N GLY A 88 -10.12 6.45 4.47
CA GLY A 88 -10.18 6.95 3.10
C GLY A 88 -9.00 7.87 2.76
N ARG A 89 -9.25 8.83 1.86
CA ARG A 89 -8.18 9.68 1.34
C ARG A 89 -7.80 10.77 2.35
N PRO A 90 -6.51 10.95 2.66
CA PRO A 90 -6.08 12.06 3.51
C PRO A 90 -6.45 13.41 2.87
N PRO A 91 -6.89 14.39 3.67
CA PRO A 91 -7.21 15.71 3.16
C PRO A 91 -5.95 16.37 2.57
N PRO A 92 -6.10 17.20 1.52
CA PRO A 92 -4.96 17.91 0.95
C PRO A 92 -4.36 18.87 1.99
N PRO A 93 -3.04 19.13 1.93
CA PRO A 93 -2.40 20.16 2.75
C PRO A 93 -3.13 21.49 2.56
N VAL A 94 -3.46 22.16 3.67
CA VAL A 94 -4.13 23.46 3.65
C VAL A 94 -3.10 24.55 3.89
N ALA A 95 -2.97 25.48 2.94
CA ALA A 95 -2.19 26.70 3.17
C ALA A 95 -2.91 27.57 4.21
N PRO A 96 -2.22 28.06 5.25
CA PRO A 96 -2.82 28.96 6.21
C PRO A 96 -3.06 30.32 5.52
N ALA A 97 -4.32 30.61 5.21
CA ALA A 97 -4.75 31.96 4.86
C ALA A 97 -5.43 32.59 6.08
N MET A 98 -5.14 33.87 6.30
CA MET A 98 -5.68 34.67 7.39
C MET A 98 -6.44 35.84 6.77
N ALA A 99 -7.63 36.13 7.29
CA ALA A 99 -8.39 37.34 7.01
C ALA A 99 -8.83 37.95 8.34
N ASP A 100 -8.59 39.25 8.55
CA ASP A 100 -8.95 39.97 9.78
C ASP A 100 -8.45 39.30 11.08
N GLY A 101 -7.22 38.79 11.04
CA GLY A 101 -6.60 38.11 12.19
C GLY A 101 -7.20 36.74 12.51
N ARG A 102 -8.07 36.19 11.65
CA ARG A 102 -8.67 34.86 11.80
C ARG A 102 -8.30 33.97 10.62
N ARG A 103 -8.19 32.66 10.89
CA ARG A 103 -7.96 31.66 9.86
C ARG A 103 -9.15 31.65 8.88
N TRP A 104 -8.86 31.91 7.61
CA TRP A 104 -9.83 31.96 6.54
C TRP A 104 -9.32 31.16 5.33
N PRO A 105 -10.11 30.25 4.74
CA PRO A 105 -11.48 29.88 5.11
C PRO A 105 -11.56 29.08 6.43
N ALA A 106 -12.77 28.93 6.95
CA ALA A 106 -13.04 28.05 8.09
C ALA A 106 -12.51 26.62 7.80
N PRO A 107 -11.87 25.97 8.79
CA PRO A 107 -11.33 24.63 8.59
C PRO A 107 -12.44 23.64 8.25
N LYS A 108 -12.15 22.72 7.32
CA LYS A 108 -13.03 21.59 7.00
C LYS A 108 -13.19 20.70 8.24
N PRO A 109 -14.31 19.96 8.35
CA PRO A 109 -14.49 18.99 9.43
C PRO A 109 -13.35 17.96 9.42
N ALA A 110 -13.00 17.48 10.61
CA ALA A 110 -11.99 16.44 10.74
C ALA A 110 -12.41 15.20 9.94
N PRO A 111 -11.46 14.53 9.25
CA PRO A 111 -11.76 13.31 8.52
C PRO A 111 -12.19 12.22 9.49
N ARG A 112 -13.05 11.30 9.01
CA ARG A 112 -13.38 10.10 9.78
C ARG A 112 -12.10 9.28 10.01
N THR A 113 -11.93 8.79 11.23
CA THR A 113 -10.81 7.93 11.61
C THR A 113 -11.29 6.55 12.03
N VAL A 114 -10.40 5.57 11.92
CA VAL A 114 -10.60 4.18 12.37
C VAL A 114 -9.32 3.68 13.02
N TRP A 115 -9.44 2.73 13.95
CA TRP A 115 -8.30 2.09 14.59
C TRP A 115 -7.88 0.86 13.82
N ARG A 116 -6.58 0.70 13.55
CA ARG A 116 -6.01 -0.51 12.93
C ARG A 116 -4.74 -0.95 13.66
N LEU A 117 -4.50 -2.26 13.62
CA LEU A 117 -3.22 -2.82 14.04
C LEU A 117 -2.16 -2.45 13.01
N GLN A 118 -1.06 -1.87 13.46
CA GLN A 118 0.15 -1.68 12.68
C GLN A 118 1.21 -2.67 13.14
N VAL A 119 1.85 -3.31 12.17
CA VAL A 119 2.93 -4.27 12.40
C VAL A 119 4.19 -3.76 11.73
N SER A 120 5.24 -3.60 12.51
CA SER A 120 6.58 -3.25 12.01
C SER A 120 7.38 -4.53 11.78
N TYR A 121 7.95 -4.70 10.58
CA TYR A 121 8.67 -5.93 10.22
C TYR A 121 9.71 -5.69 9.11
N TRP A 122 10.64 -6.62 8.95
CA TRP A 122 11.57 -6.70 7.83
C TRP A 122 10.91 -7.42 6.66
N ARG A 123 10.52 -6.67 5.62
CA ARG A 123 9.93 -7.23 4.40
C ARG A 123 11.03 -7.68 3.43
N LEU A 124 10.87 -8.87 2.85
CA LEU A 124 11.74 -9.34 1.77
C LEU A 124 11.70 -8.38 0.57
N ALA A 125 12.84 -8.00 0.01
CA ALA A 125 12.89 -7.10 -1.14
C ALA A 125 12.23 -7.69 -2.40
N SER A 126 12.30 -9.02 -2.58
CA SER A 126 11.57 -9.73 -3.65
C SER A 126 10.05 -9.69 -3.49
N ALA A 127 9.55 -9.57 -2.25
CA ALA A 127 8.14 -9.45 -1.94
C ALA A 127 7.67 -7.98 -1.92
N ALA A 128 8.48 -7.05 -2.45
CA ALA A 128 8.09 -5.66 -2.57
C ALA A 128 6.76 -5.56 -3.33
N LYS A 129 5.78 -4.91 -2.69
CA LYS A 129 4.50 -4.61 -3.32
C LYS A 129 4.79 -3.85 -4.62
N ALA A 130 4.27 -4.33 -5.74
CA ALA A 130 4.45 -3.68 -7.03
C ALA A 130 4.06 -2.21 -6.90
N ALA A 131 4.97 -1.30 -7.25
CA ALA A 131 4.74 0.12 -7.08
C ALA A 131 3.39 0.51 -7.69
N GLU A 132 2.51 1.12 -6.89
CA GLU A 132 1.32 1.84 -7.36
C GLU A 132 1.73 3.21 -7.91
N GLY A 133 2.87 3.25 -8.60
CA GLY A 133 3.39 4.44 -9.25
C GLY A 133 2.57 4.78 -10.50
N PRO A 134 2.61 6.04 -10.97
CA PRO A 134 2.04 6.39 -12.24
C PRO A 134 2.65 5.53 -13.34
N GLN A 135 1.82 4.95 -14.22
CA GLN A 135 2.32 4.23 -15.38
C GLN A 135 3.21 5.14 -16.21
N ALA A 136 4.23 4.58 -16.87
CA ALA A 136 5.20 5.32 -17.67
C ALA A 136 4.58 6.38 -18.59
N ARG A 137 3.44 6.06 -19.20
CA ARG A 137 2.70 6.97 -20.08
C ARG A 137 2.07 8.15 -19.32
N ASP A 138 1.47 7.91 -18.17
CA ASP A 138 0.85 8.95 -17.34
C ASP A 138 1.91 9.82 -16.67
N ALA A 139 3.02 9.22 -16.23
CA ALA A 139 4.19 9.94 -15.72
C ALA A 139 4.75 10.87 -16.79
N ARG A 140 4.98 10.39 -18.03
CA ARG A 140 5.45 11.24 -19.14
C ARG A 140 4.47 12.35 -19.53
N ARG A 141 3.15 12.08 -19.48
CA ARG A 141 2.14 13.07 -19.87
C ARG A 141 1.89 14.14 -18.80
N LYS A 142 2.08 13.80 -17.52
CA LYS A 142 1.87 14.71 -16.39
C LYS A 142 3.15 15.38 -15.90
N ALA A 143 4.32 14.78 -16.11
CA ALA A 143 5.60 15.38 -15.75
C ALA A 143 5.85 16.59 -16.65
N ARG A 144 5.69 17.78 -16.07
CA ARG A 144 6.09 19.05 -16.68
C ARG A 144 7.59 19.34 -16.47
N GLU A 145 8.29 18.48 -15.72
CA GLU A 145 9.72 18.58 -15.38
C GLU A 145 10.43 17.23 -15.58
N PRO A 146 11.76 17.23 -15.81
CA PRO A 146 12.53 16.00 -15.99
C PRO A 146 12.49 15.11 -14.73
N LEU A 147 12.18 13.84 -14.93
CA LEU A 147 12.13 12.83 -13.87
C LEU A 147 13.55 12.55 -13.33
N ASP A 148 13.69 12.52 -12.01
CA ASP A 148 14.92 12.11 -11.32
C ASP A 148 15.33 10.66 -11.65
N TYR A 149 16.62 10.35 -11.53
CA TYR A 149 17.20 9.03 -11.83
C TYR A 149 16.55 7.90 -11.04
N GLN A 150 16.24 8.10 -9.75
CA GLN A 150 15.55 7.09 -8.95
C GLN A 150 14.13 6.84 -9.47
N ALA A 151 13.40 7.91 -9.80
CA ALA A 151 12.06 7.80 -10.38
C ALA A 151 12.06 7.08 -11.73
N LEU A 152 13.08 7.31 -12.58
CA LEU A 152 13.24 6.59 -13.85
C LEU A 152 13.50 5.09 -13.64
N ARG A 153 14.33 4.75 -12.65
CA ARG A 153 14.66 3.35 -12.33
C ARG A 153 13.44 2.59 -11.80
N ASP A 154 12.61 3.22 -10.99
CA ASP A 154 11.39 2.63 -10.47
C ASP A 154 10.32 2.45 -11.57
N LEU A 155 10.20 3.43 -12.45
CA LEU A 155 9.30 3.39 -13.61
C LEU A 155 9.69 2.29 -14.60
N ALA A 156 10.98 2.05 -14.81
CA ALA A 156 11.48 0.95 -15.65
C ALA A 156 11.22 -0.44 -15.07
N ARG A 157 11.11 -0.55 -13.75
CA ARG A 157 10.83 -1.82 -13.04
C ARG A 157 9.33 -2.09 -12.89
N THR A 158 8.50 -1.11 -13.18
CA THR A 158 7.04 -1.25 -13.05
C THR A 158 6.50 -2.05 -14.25
N PRO A 159 5.85 -3.21 -14.03
CA PRO A 159 5.27 -4.00 -15.12
C PRO A 159 4.17 -3.19 -15.82
N MET A 160 4.16 -3.21 -17.15
CA MET A 160 3.15 -2.55 -17.97
C MET A 160 1.77 -3.12 -17.64
N ARG A 161 0.83 -2.25 -17.28
CA ARG A 161 -0.56 -2.63 -17.02
C ARG A 161 -1.43 -2.19 -18.21
N PRO A 162 -2.45 -2.98 -18.60
CA PRO A 162 -3.43 -2.52 -19.57
C PRO A 162 -4.09 -1.22 -19.06
N VAL A 163 -3.97 -0.14 -19.83
CA VAL A 163 -4.49 1.19 -19.44
C VAL A 163 -6.02 1.19 -19.48
N LYS A 164 -6.61 0.39 -20.38
CA LYS A 164 -8.05 0.12 -20.54
C LYS A 164 -8.22 -1.29 -21.13
N PRO A 165 -9.38 -1.94 -20.95
CA PRO A 165 -9.76 -3.07 -21.79
C PRO A 165 -9.60 -2.64 -23.25
N GLN A 166 -8.93 -3.48 -24.07
CA GLN A 166 -8.80 -3.22 -25.49
C GLN A 166 -10.22 -3.11 -26.04
N GLN A 167 -10.58 -1.96 -26.60
CA GLN A 167 -11.86 -1.86 -27.29
C GLN A 167 -11.83 -2.92 -28.38
N PRO A 168 -12.92 -3.71 -28.54
CA PRO A 168 -13.06 -4.49 -29.75
C PRO A 168 -12.86 -3.51 -30.90
N LEU A 169 -11.89 -3.78 -31.75
CA LEU A 169 -11.81 -3.05 -33.00
C LEU A 169 -13.11 -3.39 -33.71
N ASP A 170 -13.86 -2.38 -34.13
CA ASP A 170 -14.99 -2.54 -35.06
C ASP A 170 -14.43 -2.95 -36.44
N ILE A 171 -13.71 -4.07 -36.48
CA ILE A 171 -13.42 -4.76 -37.72
C ILE A 171 -14.73 -5.45 -38.07
N GLY A 172 -15.66 -4.67 -38.62
CA GLY A 172 -16.73 -5.18 -39.43
C GLY A 172 -16.10 -5.83 -40.65
N LEU A 173 -15.65 -7.08 -40.53
CA LEU A 173 -15.28 -7.92 -41.65
C LEU A 173 -16.60 -8.38 -42.29
N PHE A 174 -17.29 -7.44 -42.93
CA PHE A 174 -18.44 -7.77 -43.75
C PHE A 174 -17.89 -8.34 -45.06
N GLU A 175 -17.78 -9.66 -45.09
CA GLU A 175 -17.41 -10.42 -46.28
C GLU A 175 -18.68 -10.68 -47.08
N THR A 176 -18.79 -10.07 -48.26
CA THR A 176 -19.82 -10.45 -49.23
C THR A 176 -19.25 -11.46 -50.22
N ARG A 177 -20.00 -12.53 -50.47
CA ARG A 177 -19.67 -13.52 -51.50
C ARG A 177 -20.64 -13.34 -52.66
N PRO A 178 -20.16 -12.91 -53.84
CA PRO A 178 -21.04 -12.77 -54.99
C PRO A 178 -21.55 -14.16 -55.42
N PRO A 179 -22.83 -14.28 -55.80
CA PRO A 179 -23.43 -15.56 -56.16
C PRO A 179 -22.79 -16.19 -57.41
N GLU A 180 -22.20 -15.37 -58.27
CA GLU A 180 -21.54 -15.78 -59.51
C GLU A 180 -20.13 -16.35 -59.28
N ALA A 181 -19.46 -15.98 -58.17
CA ALA A 181 -18.11 -16.42 -57.84
C ALA A 181 -17.94 -16.62 -56.32
N PRO A 182 -18.54 -17.66 -55.73
CA PRO A 182 -18.59 -17.87 -54.27
C PRO A 182 -17.24 -18.20 -53.61
N HIS A 183 -16.18 -18.32 -54.41
CA HIS A 183 -14.81 -18.55 -53.98
C HIS A 183 -14.01 -17.23 -53.81
N ILE A 184 -14.59 -16.09 -54.20
CA ILE A 184 -13.98 -14.76 -54.05
C ILE A 184 -14.61 -14.08 -52.83
N ILE A 185 -13.77 -13.50 -51.98
CA ILE A 185 -14.18 -12.70 -50.82
C ILE A 185 -13.93 -11.24 -51.17
N MET A 186 -14.98 -10.42 -51.09
CA MET A 186 -14.91 -8.99 -51.36
C MET A 186 -15.19 -8.19 -50.08
N PRO A 187 -14.50 -7.06 -49.86
CA PRO A 187 -14.87 -6.13 -48.80
C PRO A 187 -16.22 -5.46 -49.15
N ASP A 188 -17.12 -5.36 -48.17
CA ASP A 188 -18.35 -4.54 -48.29
C ASP A 188 -17.96 -3.05 -48.33
N GLU A 189 -18.48 -2.29 -49.31
CA GLU A 189 -18.33 -0.83 -49.40
C GLU A 189 -19.49 -0.09 -48.71
#